data_AF-A0AAW1LCF8-F1
#
_entry.id   AF-A0AAW1LCF8-F1
#
_cell.length_a   1.000
_cell.length_b   1.000
_cell.length_c   1.000
_cell.angle_alpha   90.00
_cell.angle_beta   90.00
_cell.angle_gamma   90.00
#
_symmetry.space_group_name_H-M   'P 1'
#
loop_
_entity.id
_entity.type
_entity.pdbx_description
1 polymer ?
#
loop_
_entity_poly.entity_id
_entity_poly.type
_entity_poly.pdbx_seq_one_letter_code
_entity_poly.pdbx_strand_id
1 'polypeptide(L)'
;MESRTHYKSLVLIVFFTQITNTSNLQSKSLFETKMVSWITVVITLLIILQSTASAVITYQLNLQGTTKAQYSTFLKQLRDDIKDPNLHYGGTDLPVIRRPMNPPRFLRVDLKVTAGTVSLAIQRTNLYVLAYLAKNDKNQFRAYYFKDQITTAQLNTLFPEAYGAANHQQITYGESYPQIETNARITRKNAGLGVKKLAAYMAEVNGKAHVTRNEARFILLAAQMVAEAARFKYIEDLVLDNFDTEKEI
;
A
#
# COMPACT_ATOMS: atom_id res chain seq x y z
N MET A 1 0.72 25.88 7.53
CA MET A 1 0.28 26.30 6.19
C MET A 1 1.51 26.75 5.43
N GLU A 2 1.66 26.25 4.21
CA GLU A 2 2.57 26.70 3.14
C GLU A 2 4.09 26.78 3.39
N SER A 3 4.82 25.93 2.67
CA SER A 3 5.77 26.36 1.63
C SER A 3 6.69 25.20 1.28
N ARG A 4 6.42 24.52 0.16
CA ARG A 4 7.41 23.72 -0.59
C ARG A 4 6.93 23.40 -2.01
N THR A 5 6.31 24.38 -2.68
CA THR A 5 5.77 24.23 -4.04
C THR A 5 6.35 25.20 -5.07
N HIS A 6 7.39 25.99 -4.73
CA HIS A 6 7.92 27.00 -5.65
C HIS A 6 9.23 26.66 -6.38
N TYR A 7 9.85 25.49 -6.17
CA TYR A 7 11.13 25.18 -6.83
C TYR A 7 11.03 24.45 -8.17
N LYS A 8 9.87 23.93 -8.57
CA LYS A 8 9.74 23.15 -9.82
C LYS A 8 9.30 23.96 -11.04
N SER A 9 8.66 25.13 -10.86
CA SER A 9 8.25 25.97 -12.00
C SER A 9 9.34 26.94 -12.47
N LEU A 10 10.34 27.26 -11.64
CA LEU A 10 11.41 28.19 -12.03
C LEU A 10 12.43 27.56 -13.01
N VAL A 11 12.66 26.25 -12.93
CA VAL A 11 13.64 25.57 -13.79
C VAL A 11 13.16 25.49 -15.25
N LEU A 12 11.84 25.50 -15.47
CA LEU A 12 11.26 25.44 -16.82
C LEU A 12 11.25 26.80 -17.54
N ILE A 13 11.19 27.91 -16.80
CA ILE A 13 11.10 29.26 -17.38
C ILE A 13 12.49 29.80 -17.75
N VAL A 14 13.53 29.49 -16.98
CA VAL A 14 14.89 30.03 -17.23
C VAL A 14 15.53 29.45 -18.50
N PHE A 15 15.14 28.24 -18.92
CA PHE A 15 15.62 27.66 -20.19
C PHE A 15 15.01 28.30 -21.45
N PHE A 16 13.93 29.07 -21.32
CA PHE A 16 13.26 29.69 -22.48
C PHE A 16 13.89 31.03 -22.90
N THR A 17 14.63 31.73 -22.03
CA THR A 17 15.11 33.10 -22.32
C THR A 17 16.45 33.16 -23.08
N GLN A 18 17.16 32.03 -23.26
CA GLN A 18 18.50 32.01 -23.86
C GLN A 18 18.53 31.65 -25.37
N ILE A 19 17.41 31.30 -26.00
CA ILE A 19 17.40 30.77 -27.39
C ILE A 19 17.00 31.81 -28.45
N THR A 20 16.68 33.05 -28.07
CA THR A 20 16.29 34.10 -29.04
C THR A 20 17.30 35.22 -29.12
N ASN A 21 18.55 34.92 -29.50
CA ASN A 21 19.37 35.96 -30.11
C ASN A 21 20.43 35.35 -31.04
N THR A 22 20.14 35.35 -32.35
CA THR A 22 21.09 35.48 -33.46
C THR A 22 20.35 35.27 -34.79
N SER A 23 20.68 36.12 -35.75
CA SER A 23 20.01 36.37 -37.02
C SER A 23 20.54 35.47 -38.15
N ASN A 24 19.65 34.66 -38.76
CA ASN A 24 19.71 34.27 -40.18
C ASN A 24 18.40 33.55 -40.57
N LEU A 25 17.64 34.12 -41.51
CA LEU A 25 16.19 33.93 -41.62
C LEU A 25 15.69 32.84 -42.59
N GLN A 26 16.55 32.16 -43.36
CA GLN A 26 16.08 31.15 -44.33
C GLN A 26 16.39 29.68 -43.95
N SER A 27 17.45 29.41 -43.19
CA SER A 27 17.71 28.05 -42.66
C SER A 27 16.95 27.78 -41.35
N LYS A 28 16.52 28.83 -40.64
CA LYS A 28 15.77 28.75 -39.38
C LYS A 28 14.39 28.11 -39.56
N SER A 29 13.62 28.46 -40.58
CA SER A 29 12.23 27.98 -40.67
C SER A 29 12.16 26.46 -40.83
N LEU A 30 13.02 25.86 -41.65
CA LEU A 30 13.01 24.41 -41.87
C LEU A 30 13.55 23.64 -40.67
N PHE A 31 14.50 24.21 -39.95
CA PHE A 31 15.07 23.63 -38.72
C PHE A 31 14.10 23.77 -37.53
N GLU A 32 13.46 24.92 -37.37
CA GLU A 32 12.47 25.21 -36.33
C GLU A 32 11.21 24.36 -36.53
N THR A 33 10.72 24.22 -37.77
CA THR A 33 9.53 23.38 -38.06
C THR A 33 9.82 21.90 -37.78
N LYS A 34 11.01 21.41 -38.17
CA LYS A 34 11.44 20.04 -37.84
C LYS A 34 11.61 19.86 -36.33
N MET A 35 12.27 20.79 -35.64
CA MET A 35 12.50 20.72 -34.20
C MET A 35 11.21 20.76 -33.37
N VAL A 36 10.25 21.62 -33.73
CA VAL A 36 8.91 21.66 -33.11
C VAL A 36 8.15 20.35 -33.35
N SER A 37 8.27 19.77 -34.54
CA SER A 37 7.68 18.46 -34.85
C SER A 37 8.28 17.33 -34.00
N TRP A 38 9.61 17.30 -33.85
CA TRP A 38 10.31 16.33 -32.99
C TRP A 38 9.96 16.48 -31.50
N ILE A 39 9.91 17.71 -31.00
CA ILE A 39 9.49 17.99 -29.60
C ILE A 39 8.05 17.54 -29.39
N THR A 40 7.16 17.82 -30.34
CA THR A 40 5.75 17.39 -30.26
C THR A 40 5.65 15.87 -30.24
N VAL A 41 6.40 15.15 -31.09
CA VAL A 41 6.45 13.68 -31.09
C VAL A 41 6.97 13.15 -29.76
N VAL A 42 8.05 13.71 -29.20
CA VAL A 42 8.60 13.28 -27.91
C VAL A 42 7.64 13.55 -26.75
N ILE A 43 6.95 14.70 -26.73
CA ILE A 43 5.94 15.01 -25.72
C ILE A 43 4.74 14.08 -25.87
N THR A 44 4.27 13.84 -27.09
CA THR A 44 3.15 12.92 -27.34
C THR A 44 3.54 11.50 -26.97
N LEU A 45 4.77 11.07 -27.24
CA LEU A 45 5.32 9.78 -26.83
C LEU A 45 5.46 9.67 -25.31
N LEU A 46 5.85 10.75 -24.61
CA LEU A 46 5.89 10.83 -23.14
C LEU A 46 4.49 10.81 -22.51
N ILE A 47 3.50 11.43 -23.15
CA ILE A 47 2.09 11.41 -22.73
C ILE A 47 1.47 10.03 -23.02
N ILE A 48 1.81 9.39 -24.14
CA ILE A 48 1.37 8.02 -24.47
C ILE A 48 2.08 7.00 -23.56
N LEU A 49 3.35 7.21 -23.17
CA LEU A 49 4.06 6.38 -22.18
C LEU A 49 3.55 6.57 -20.75
N GLN A 50 2.75 7.61 -20.47
CA GLN A 50 1.98 7.71 -19.23
C GLN A 50 0.75 6.76 -19.23
N SER A 51 0.72 5.76 -20.12
CA SER A 51 -0.34 4.76 -20.21
C SER A 51 -0.57 4.01 -18.89
N THR A 52 -1.73 4.31 -18.31
CA THR A 52 -2.58 3.43 -17.50
C THR A 52 -1.93 2.81 -16.27
N ALA A 53 -1.51 3.62 -15.30
CA ALA A 53 -1.51 3.15 -13.93
C ALA A 53 -2.97 2.84 -13.56
N SER A 54 -3.32 1.54 -13.53
CA SER A 54 -4.59 1.12 -12.94
C SER A 54 -4.64 1.69 -11.53
N ALA A 55 -5.66 2.49 -11.22
CA ALA A 55 -5.80 3.10 -9.90
C ALA A 55 -5.77 1.99 -8.84
N VAL A 56 -4.80 2.05 -7.92
CA VAL A 56 -4.69 1.11 -6.82
C VAL A 56 -5.84 1.39 -5.85
N ILE A 57 -6.71 0.40 -5.64
CA ILE A 57 -7.73 0.46 -4.59
C ILE A 57 -7.00 0.54 -3.25
N THR A 58 -7.20 1.63 -2.52
CA THR A 58 -6.49 1.91 -1.26
C THR A 58 -7.48 2.23 -0.15
N TYR A 59 -7.35 1.52 0.98
CA TYR A 59 -8.06 1.81 2.22
C TYR A 59 -7.07 2.18 3.31
N GLN A 60 -7.50 2.96 4.29
CA GLN A 60 -6.58 3.53 5.27
C GLN A 60 -7.13 3.38 6.68
N LEU A 61 -6.23 3.04 7.61
CA LEU A 61 -6.51 3.03 9.02
C LEU A 61 -5.43 3.87 9.72
N ASN A 62 -5.85 4.99 10.31
CA ASN A 62 -5.01 5.69 11.28
C ASN A 62 -5.02 4.87 12.57
N LEU A 63 -3.84 4.52 13.10
CA LEU A 63 -3.65 3.77 14.34
C LEU A 63 -3.45 4.69 15.56
N GLN A 64 -3.36 6.01 15.36
CA GLN A 64 -3.25 6.98 16.43
C GLN A 64 -4.57 7.73 16.61
N GLY A 65 -5.10 7.71 17.82
CA GLY A 65 -6.41 8.30 18.13
C GLY A 65 -7.56 7.63 17.38
N THR A 66 -7.36 6.42 16.89
CA THR A 66 -8.41 5.61 16.25
C THR A 66 -9.58 5.47 17.21
N THR A 67 -10.81 5.59 16.71
CA THR A 67 -12.01 5.26 17.49
C THR A 67 -12.56 3.91 17.07
N LYS A 68 -13.39 3.29 17.93
CA LYS A 68 -14.18 2.09 17.61
C LYS A 68 -14.88 2.23 16.25
N ALA A 69 -15.56 3.35 16.03
CA ALA A 69 -16.28 3.65 14.79
C ALA A 69 -15.37 3.71 13.55
N GLN A 70 -14.18 4.30 13.68
CA GLN A 70 -13.21 4.36 12.56
C GLN A 70 -12.68 2.97 12.20
N TYR A 71 -12.38 2.12 13.20
CA TYR A 71 -11.94 0.75 12.97
C TYR A 71 -13.03 -0.09 12.29
N SER A 72 -14.28 -0.04 12.79
CA SER A 72 -15.41 -0.72 12.15
C SER A 72 -15.69 -0.23 10.73
N THR A 73 -15.60 1.09 10.51
CA THR A 73 -15.79 1.68 9.17
C THR A 73 -14.72 1.17 8.21
N PHE A 74 -13.46 1.12 8.63
CA PHE A 74 -12.37 0.58 7.84
C PHE A 74 -12.59 -0.89 7.46
N LEU A 75 -12.98 -1.75 8.41
CA LEU A 75 -13.27 -3.16 8.10
C LEU A 75 -14.49 -3.31 7.19
N LYS A 76 -15.53 -2.49 7.39
CA LYS A 76 -16.71 -2.46 6.52
C LYS A 76 -16.33 -2.07 5.08
N GLN A 77 -15.45 -1.10 4.89
CA GLN A 77 -14.96 -0.71 3.57
C GLN A 77 -14.27 -1.89 2.85
N LEU A 78 -13.45 -2.67 3.56
CA LEU A 78 -12.83 -3.87 2.98
C LEU A 78 -13.87 -4.92 2.58
N ARG A 79 -14.89 -5.17 3.41
CA ARG A 79 -15.97 -6.11 3.10
C ARG A 79 -16.80 -5.64 1.91
N ASP A 80 -17.14 -4.35 1.86
CA ASP A 80 -17.96 -3.78 0.79
C ASP A 80 -17.25 -3.74 -0.56
N ASP A 81 -15.91 -3.62 -0.59
CA ASP A 81 -15.12 -3.69 -1.83
C ASP A 81 -15.19 -5.05 -2.52
N ILE A 82 -15.18 -6.12 -1.71
CA ILE A 82 -15.01 -7.48 -2.22
C ILE A 82 -16.31 -8.27 -2.27
N LYS A 83 -17.39 -7.79 -1.64
CA LYS A 83 -18.66 -8.51 -1.62
C LYS A 83 -19.34 -8.52 -2.97
N ASP A 84 -20.09 -9.58 -3.23
CA ASP A 84 -21.21 -9.49 -4.15
C ASP A 84 -22.42 -8.93 -3.40
N PRO A 85 -23.01 -7.80 -3.84
CA PRO A 85 -24.13 -7.19 -3.13
C PRO A 85 -25.41 -8.04 -3.17
N ASN A 86 -25.49 -9.04 -4.04
CA ASN A 86 -26.68 -9.86 -4.26
C ASN A 86 -26.50 -11.31 -3.81
N LEU A 87 -25.28 -11.73 -3.44
CA LEU A 87 -25.00 -13.11 -3.05
C LEU A 87 -25.03 -13.26 -1.53
N HIS A 88 -25.83 -14.22 -1.10
CA HIS A 88 -25.96 -14.63 0.28
C HIS A 88 -25.99 -16.16 0.38
N TYR A 89 -25.48 -16.71 1.48
CA TYR A 89 -25.50 -18.15 1.74
C TYR A 89 -26.38 -18.48 2.95
N GLY A 90 -27.06 -19.63 2.88
CA GLY A 90 -27.82 -20.19 3.99
C GLY A 90 -29.02 -19.34 4.45
N GLY A 91 -29.56 -18.47 3.58
CA GLY A 91 -30.67 -17.57 3.93
C GLY A 91 -30.30 -16.47 4.93
N THR A 92 -29.03 -16.09 5.01
CA THR A 92 -28.53 -15.02 5.88
C THR A 92 -28.34 -13.71 5.11
N ASP A 93 -28.21 -12.58 5.81
CA ASP A 93 -27.83 -11.30 5.19
C ASP A 93 -26.31 -11.04 5.22
N LEU A 94 -25.51 -12.08 5.50
CA LEU A 94 -24.05 -11.95 5.61
C LEU A 94 -23.42 -11.72 4.22
N PRO A 95 -22.39 -10.85 4.13
CA PRO A 95 -21.72 -10.58 2.87
C PRO A 95 -20.89 -11.78 2.41
N VAL A 96 -20.95 -12.08 1.12
CA VAL A 96 -20.15 -13.14 0.48
C VAL A 96 -19.19 -12.51 -0.53
N ILE A 97 -17.92 -12.95 -0.54
CA ILE A 97 -16.92 -12.48 -1.52
C ILE A 97 -17.39 -12.81 -2.94
N ARG A 98 -17.34 -11.81 -3.83
CA ARG A 98 -17.73 -11.95 -5.23
C ARG A 98 -16.87 -12.96 -5.98
N ARG A 99 -17.52 -13.74 -6.85
CA ARG A 99 -16.86 -14.60 -7.84
C ARG A 99 -17.55 -14.44 -9.20
N PRO A 100 -16.83 -14.13 -10.29
CA PRO A 100 -15.40 -13.83 -10.35
C PRO A 100 -15.05 -12.46 -9.73
N MET A 101 -13.83 -12.35 -9.19
CA MET A 101 -13.31 -11.07 -8.74
C MET A 101 -12.75 -10.31 -9.95
N ASN A 102 -13.35 -9.15 -10.26
CA ASN A 102 -12.84 -8.29 -11.32
C ASN A 102 -11.47 -7.70 -10.91
N PRO A 103 -10.56 -7.43 -11.88
CA PRO A 103 -9.35 -6.67 -11.59
C PRO A 103 -9.63 -5.35 -10.83
N PRO A 104 -8.72 -4.90 -9.95
CA PRO A 104 -7.43 -5.50 -9.64
C PRO A 104 -7.54 -6.74 -8.73
N ARG A 105 -6.52 -7.62 -8.74
CA ARG A 105 -6.47 -8.82 -7.88
C ARG A 105 -6.19 -8.48 -6.41
N PHE A 106 -5.51 -7.37 -6.17
CA PHE A 106 -5.08 -6.92 -4.85
C PHE A 106 -5.58 -5.51 -4.56
N LEU A 107 -5.74 -5.20 -3.29
CA LEU A 107 -5.90 -3.85 -2.77
C LEU A 107 -4.75 -3.51 -1.84
N ARG A 108 -4.55 -2.21 -1.61
CA ARG A 108 -3.60 -1.65 -0.67
C ARG A 108 -4.30 -1.22 0.61
N VAL A 109 -3.72 -1.53 1.76
CA VAL A 109 -4.14 -0.97 3.05
C VAL A 109 -3.00 -0.14 3.62
N ASP A 110 -3.23 1.14 3.88
CA ASP A 110 -2.27 2.01 4.57
C ASP A 110 -2.56 2.04 6.07
N LEU A 111 -1.62 1.56 6.88
CA LEU A 111 -1.62 1.73 8.32
C LEU A 111 -0.80 2.97 8.67
N LYS A 112 -1.41 3.95 9.34
CA LYS A 112 -0.81 5.27 9.58
C LYS A 112 -0.54 5.52 11.05
N VAL A 113 0.63 6.08 11.33
CA VAL A 113 1.01 6.71 12.60
C VAL A 113 1.74 8.02 12.30
N THR A 114 1.96 8.88 13.29
CA THR A 114 2.70 10.16 13.10
C THR A 114 4.08 9.95 12.48
N ALA A 115 4.76 8.86 12.85
CA ALA A 115 6.10 8.54 12.35
C ALA A 115 6.12 8.06 10.87
N GLY A 116 4.97 7.70 10.29
CA GLY A 116 4.89 7.28 8.89
C GLY A 116 3.79 6.27 8.60
N THR A 117 3.89 5.64 7.43
CA THR A 117 2.90 4.69 6.91
C THR A 117 3.57 3.38 6.54
N VAL A 118 2.94 2.28 6.94
CA VAL A 118 3.26 0.93 6.49
C VAL A 118 2.06 0.43 5.72
N SER A 119 2.28 -0.11 4.53
CA SER A 119 1.19 -0.54 3.65
C SER A 119 1.15 -2.05 3.51
N LEU A 120 -0.03 -2.64 3.36
CA LEU A 120 -0.23 -4.08 3.14
C LEU A 120 -0.78 -4.32 1.73
N ALA A 121 -0.36 -5.41 1.10
CA ALA A 121 -0.98 -5.94 -0.12
C ALA A 121 -1.94 -7.06 0.29
N ILE A 122 -3.23 -6.87 0.00
CA ILE A 122 -4.28 -7.81 0.38
C ILE A 122 -4.92 -8.40 -0.88
N GLN A 123 -5.00 -9.73 -0.97
CA GLN A 123 -5.68 -10.41 -2.07
C GLN A 123 -7.20 -10.36 -1.90
N ARG A 124 -7.90 -9.80 -2.89
CA ARG A 124 -9.34 -9.51 -2.77
C ARG A 124 -10.23 -10.75 -2.74
N THR A 125 -9.78 -11.87 -3.31
CA THR A 125 -10.57 -13.11 -3.36
C THR A 125 -10.65 -13.85 -2.03
N ASN A 126 -9.77 -13.54 -1.08
CA ASN A 126 -9.68 -14.27 0.19
C ASN A 126 -9.20 -13.43 1.38
N LEU A 127 -8.88 -12.14 1.20
CA LEU A 127 -8.31 -11.21 2.19
C LEU A 127 -6.91 -11.56 2.71
N TYR A 128 -6.15 -12.45 2.08
CA TYR A 128 -4.81 -12.78 2.57
C TYR A 128 -3.85 -11.60 2.43
N VAL A 129 -3.03 -11.36 3.47
CA VAL A 129 -1.91 -10.41 3.43
C VAL A 129 -0.72 -11.10 2.77
N LEU A 130 -0.25 -10.58 1.64
CA LEU A 130 0.78 -11.25 0.82
C LEU A 130 2.10 -10.48 0.74
N ALA A 131 2.06 -9.18 1.05
CA ALA A 131 3.24 -8.34 1.11
C ALA A 131 2.99 -7.14 2.02
N TYR A 132 4.06 -6.47 2.44
CA TYR A 132 3.98 -5.15 3.07
C TYR A 132 5.08 -4.22 2.55
N LEU A 133 4.82 -2.92 2.65
CA LEU A 133 5.72 -1.83 2.29
C LEU A 133 6.07 -1.04 3.54
N ALA A 134 7.37 -0.86 3.79
CA ALA A 134 7.85 0.00 4.86
C ALA A 134 9.12 0.73 4.44
N LYS A 135 9.46 1.80 5.16
CA LYS A 135 10.78 2.40 5.08
C LYS A 135 11.79 1.60 5.91
N ASN A 136 13.02 1.48 5.43
CA ASN A 136 14.14 0.96 6.21
C ASN A 136 14.80 2.05 7.09
N ASP A 137 15.84 1.68 7.82
CA ASP A 137 16.70 2.57 8.62
C ASP A 137 17.40 3.68 7.81
N LYS A 138 17.53 3.49 6.49
CA LYS A 138 18.05 4.50 5.54
C LYS A 138 16.95 5.37 4.93
N ASN A 139 15.71 5.30 5.46
CA ASN A 139 14.54 6.04 4.98
C ASN A 139 14.17 5.74 3.51
N GLN A 140 14.55 4.55 3.02
CA GLN A 140 14.21 4.05 1.68
C GLN A 140 13.06 3.06 1.78
N PHE A 141 12.10 3.15 0.85
CA PHE A 141 11.00 2.19 0.77
C PHE A 141 11.49 0.83 0.27
N ARG A 142 11.01 -0.23 0.92
CA ARG A 142 11.24 -1.62 0.52
C ARG A 142 9.94 -2.41 0.67
N ALA A 143 9.58 -3.16 -0.36
CA ALA A 143 8.45 -4.08 -0.32
C ALA A 143 8.94 -5.48 0.05
N TYR A 144 8.29 -6.11 1.02
CA TYR A 144 8.58 -7.47 1.47
C TYR A 144 7.39 -8.36 1.14
N TYR A 145 7.62 -9.51 0.51
CA TYR A 145 6.53 -10.35 -0.01
C TYR A 145 6.74 -11.83 0.25
N PHE A 146 5.65 -12.56 0.46
CA PHE A 146 5.68 -14.03 0.55
C PHE A 146 5.95 -14.64 -0.82
N LYS A 147 6.83 -15.65 -0.85
CA LYS A 147 7.26 -16.31 -2.08
C LYS A 147 6.08 -16.85 -2.89
N ASP A 148 6.13 -16.69 -4.20
CA ASP A 148 5.16 -17.24 -5.17
C ASP A 148 3.71 -16.70 -5.02
N GLN A 149 3.49 -15.70 -4.17
CA GLN A 149 2.15 -15.12 -3.92
C GLN A 149 1.84 -13.88 -4.78
N ILE A 150 2.86 -13.08 -5.10
CA ILE A 150 2.72 -11.79 -5.80
C ILE A 150 3.95 -11.51 -6.67
N THR A 151 3.73 -10.99 -7.88
CA THR A 151 4.81 -10.73 -8.85
C THR A 151 5.40 -9.33 -8.70
N THR A 152 6.62 -9.13 -9.21
CA THR A 152 7.26 -7.81 -9.28
C THR A 152 6.40 -6.76 -9.98
N ALA A 153 5.71 -7.13 -11.08
CA ALA A 153 4.81 -6.20 -11.77
C ALA A 153 3.63 -5.78 -10.88
N GLN A 154 3.03 -6.72 -10.15
CA GLN A 154 1.93 -6.43 -9.22
C GLN A 154 2.39 -5.58 -8.03
N LEU A 155 3.59 -5.86 -7.49
CA LEU A 155 4.21 -5.04 -6.46
C LEU A 155 4.52 -3.63 -6.97
N ASN A 156 5.05 -3.46 -8.19
CA ASN A 156 5.29 -2.14 -8.78
C ASN A 156 4.01 -1.32 -8.91
N THR A 157 2.89 -1.97 -9.25
CA THR A 157 1.58 -1.31 -9.30
C THR A 157 1.10 -0.92 -7.90
N LEU A 158 1.15 -1.83 -6.92
CA LEU A 158 0.64 -1.59 -5.56
C LEU A 158 1.51 -0.63 -4.75
N PHE A 159 2.82 -0.74 -4.89
CA PHE A 159 3.86 -0.06 -4.12
C PHE A 159 4.84 0.65 -5.07
N PRO A 160 4.38 1.68 -5.80
CA PRO A 160 5.24 2.44 -6.70
C PRO A 160 6.43 3.09 -5.98
N GLU A 161 6.35 3.28 -4.66
CA GLU A 161 7.45 3.80 -3.84
C GLU A 161 8.65 2.84 -3.75
N ALA A 162 8.43 1.54 -3.93
CA ALA A 162 9.46 0.50 -3.95
C ALA A 162 9.61 -0.09 -5.35
N TYR A 163 9.53 0.73 -6.41
CA TYR A 163 9.56 0.26 -7.79
C TYR A 163 10.84 -0.55 -8.12
N GLY A 164 10.64 -1.68 -8.80
CA GLY A 164 11.70 -2.51 -9.35
C GLY A 164 12.22 -3.57 -8.39
N ALA A 165 12.68 -4.70 -8.94
CA ALA A 165 13.09 -5.88 -8.18
C ALA A 165 14.18 -5.60 -7.12
N ALA A 166 15.03 -4.59 -7.32
CA ALA A 166 16.06 -4.19 -6.36
C ALA A 166 15.48 -3.69 -5.01
N ASN A 167 14.24 -3.18 -5.03
CA ASN A 167 13.51 -2.66 -3.87
C ASN A 167 12.47 -3.66 -3.34
N HIS A 168 12.41 -4.86 -3.91
CA HIS A 168 11.58 -5.96 -3.45
C HIS A 168 12.46 -6.98 -2.72
N GLN A 169 11.96 -7.50 -1.61
CA GLN A 169 12.64 -8.54 -0.82
C GLN A 169 11.66 -9.67 -0.54
N GLN A 170 12.06 -10.88 -0.88
CA GLN A 170 11.26 -12.05 -0.52
C GLN A 170 11.38 -12.30 0.99
N ILE A 171 10.26 -12.55 1.65
CA ILE A 171 10.21 -13.01 3.04
C ILE A 171 10.75 -14.45 3.08
N THR A 172 11.53 -14.77 4.11
CA THR A 172 12.28 -16.04 4.23
C THR A 172 11.46 -17.20 4.80
N TYR A 173 10.21 -16.94 5.18
CA TYR A 173 9.22 -17.89 5.67
C TYR A 173 7.90 -17.73 4.90
N GLY A 174 7.02 -18.73 4.93
CA GLY A 174 5.74 -18.68 4.24
C GLY A 174 4.63 -18.00 5.06
N GLU A 175 3.50 -17.74 4.41
CA GLU A 175 2.37 -16.97 4.93
C GLU A 175 1.49 -17.73 5.94
N SER A 176 1.76 -19.01 6.16
CA SER A 176 0.98 -19.81 7.11
C SER A 176 1.23 -19.36 8.55
N TYR A 177 0.18 -19.35 9.38
CA TYR A 177 0.32 -18.97 10.79
C TYR A 177 1.42 -19.74 11.54
N PRO A 178 1.59 -21.07 11.39
CA PRO A 178 2.70 -21.76 12.05
C PRO A 178 4.08 -21.21 11.68
N GLN A 179 4.29 -20.84 10.42
CA GLN A 179 5.56 -20.25 9.97
C GLN A 179 5.75 -18.83 10.49
N ILE A 180 4.69 -18.00 10.46
CA ILE A 180 4.73 -16.65 11.02
C ILE A 180 5.00 -16.71 12.54
N GLU A 181 4.28 -17.54 13.29
CA GLU A 181 4.43 -17.71 14.75
C GLU A 181 5.84 -18.18 15.14
N THR A 182 6.40 -19.12 14.37
CA THR A 182 7.79 -19.61 14.55
C THR A 182 8.79 -18.47 14.44
N ASN A 183 8.66 -17.63 13.40
CA ASN A 183 9.58 -16.51 13.18
C ASN A 183 9.33 -15.35 14.16
N ALA A 184 8.07 -15.12 14.54
CA ALA A 184 7.67 -14.10 15.52
C ALA A 184 8.09 -14.47 16.95
N ARG A 185 8.37 -15.76 17.20
CA ARG A 185 8.62 -16.36 18.52
C ARG A 185 7.47 -16.08 19.50
N ILE A 186 6.24 -16.09 18.99
CA ILE A 186 5.02 -15.87 19.76
C ILE A 186 3.84 -16.47 18.98
N THR A 187 2.90 -17.07 19.71
CA THR A 187 1.66 -17.59 19.12
C THR A 187 0.65 -16.46 18.98
N ARG A 188 -0.35 -16.60 18.09
CA ARG A 188 -1.47 -15.64 17.96
C ARG A 188 -2.14 -15.34 19.29
N LYS A 189 -2.42 -16.40 20.06
CA LYS A 189 -3.05 -16.31 21.39
C LYS A 189 -2.23 -15.45 22.35
N ASN A 190 -0.91 -15.60 22.35
CA ASN A 190 -0.03 -14.86 23.26
C ASN A 190 0.35 -13.48 22.69
N ALA A 191 0.29 -13.31 21.36
CA ALA A 191 0.52 -12.04 20.71
C ALA A 191 -0.62 -11.05 20.98
N GLY A 192 -1.80 -11.53 21.33
CA GLY A 192 -2.99 -10.73 21.62
C GLY A 192 -3.45 -9.86 20.45
N LEU A 193 -4.55 -9.14 20.62
CA LEU A 193 -5.16 -8.25 19.63
C LEU A 193 -5.30 -6.82 20.16
N GLY A 194 -5.33 -5.84 19.25
CA GLY A 194 -5.61 -4.45 19.59
C GLY A 194 -4.89 -3.42 18.72
N VAL A 195 -5.52 -2.25 18.55
CA VAL A 195 -5.00 -1.16 17.71
C VAL A 195 -3.68 -0.60 18.24
N LYS A 196 -3.57 -0.37 19.56
CA LYS A 196 -2.33 0.09 20.21
C LYS A 196 -1.18 -0.90 20.00
N LYS A 197 -1.48 -2.20 20.10
CA LYS A 197 -0.49 -3.27 19.92
C LYS A 197 -0.04 -3.39 18.47
N LEU A 198 -0.96 -3.23 17.52
CA LEU A 198 -0.64 -3.15 16.09
C LEU A 198 0.28 -1.95 15.81
N ALA A 199 0.01 -0.79 16.41
CA ALA A 199 0.87 0.39 16.29
C ALA A 199 2.28 0.14 16.87
N ALA A 200 2.37 -0.57 18.01
CA ALA A 200 3.64 -0.91 18.63
C ALA A 200 4.49 -1.84 17.73
N TYR A 201 3.93 -2.93 17.19
CA TYR A 201 4.67 -3.79 16.27
C TYR A 201 4.98 -3.10 14.93
N MET A 202 4.08 -2.23 14.44
CA MET A 202 4.36 -1.41 13.26
C MET A 202 5.57 -0.49 13.47
N ALA A 203 5.77 0.05 14.68
CA ALA A 203 6.92 0.89 15.00
C ALA A 203 8.27 0.13 14.98
N GLU A 204 8.25 -1.19 15.10
CA GLU A 204 9.45 -2.03 14.99
C GLU A 204 9.90 -2.29 13.54
N VAL A 205 9.04 -2.01 12.55
CA VAL A 205 9.34 -2.18 11.12
C VAL A 205 9.37 -0.87 10.34
N ASN A 206 8.67 0.17 10.79
CA ASN A 206 8.58 1.45 10.11
C ASN A 206 9.81 2.33 10.35
N GLY A 207 10.65 2.49 9.32
CA GLY A 207 11.89 3.27 9.41
C GLY A 207 12.98 2.58 10.21
N LYS A 208 12.93 1.25 10.30
CA LYS A 208 13.85 0.42 11.09
C LYS A 208 14.64 -0.53 10.18
N ALA A 209 15.81 -0.96 10.65
CA ALA A 209 16.54 -2.04 10.01
C ALA A 209 15.68 -3.31 10.06
N HIS A 210 15.70 -4.10 8.98
CA HIS A 210 14.89 -5.30 8.89
C HIS A 210 15.34 -6.34 9.93
N VAL A 211 14.40 -6.82 10.74
CA VAL A 211 14.58 -7.90 11.71
C VAL A 211 13.42 -8.87 11.55
N THR A 212 13.72 -10.11 11.13
CA THR A 212 12.71 -11.14 10.81
C THR A 212 11.70 -11.36 11.94
N ARG A 213 12.15 -11.35 13.21
CA ARG A 213 11.24 -11.51 14.36
C ARG A 213 10.22 -10.38 14.47
N ASN A 214 10.66 -9.14 14.27
CA ASN A 214 9.82 -7.95 14.40
C ASN A 214 8.85 -7.86 13.20
N GLU A 215 9.34 -8.18 11.99
CA GLU A 215 8.52 -8.34 10.79
C GLU A 215 7.41 -9.37 11.02
N ALA A 216 7.77 -10.57 11.49
CA ALA A 216 6.81 -11.65 11.71
C ALA A 216 5.77 -11.28 12.78
N ARG A 217 6.15 -10.59 13.85
CA ARG A 217 5.20 -10.06 14.86
C ARG A 217 4.23 -9.06 14.26
N PHE A 218 4.73 -8.13 13.46
CA PHE A 218 3.90 -7.15 12.76
C PHE A 218 2.91 -7.84 11.81
N ILE A 219 3.39 -8.74 10.94
CA ILE A 219 2.53 -9.46 9.99
C ILE A 219 1.49 -10.32 10.72
N LEU A 220 1.88 -11.03 11.78
CA LEU A 220 0.98 -11.84 12.60
C LEU A 220 -0.22 -11.03 13.11
N LEU A 221 0.06 -9.84 13.63
CA LEU A 221 -0.97 -8.99 14.20
C LEU A 221 -1.76 -8.24 13.11
N ALA A 222 -1.10 -7.77 12.06
CA ALA A 222 -1.75 -7.11 10.93
C ALA A 222 -2.72 -8.06 10.20
N ALA A 223 -2.35 -9.32 10.00
CA ALA A 223 -3.24 -10.33 9.42
C ALA A 223 -4.50 -10.52 10.25
N GLN A 224 -4.39 -10.60 11.58
CA GLN A 224 -5.55 -10.76 12.46
C GLN A 224 -6.42 -9.50 12.53
N MET A 225 -5.80 -8.33 12.70
CA MET A 225 -6.48 -7.04 12.86
C MET A 225 -7.08 -6.48 11.56
N VAL A 226 -6.68 -7.01 10.40
CA VAL A 226 -7.20 -6.56 9.10
C VAL A 226 -7.96 -7.68 8.41
N ALA A 227 -7.30 -8.79 8.09
CA ALA A 227 -7.89 -9.87 7.30
C ALA A 227 -8.90 -10.68 8.13
N GLU A 228 -8.50 -11.17 9.31
CA GLU A 228 -9.40 -11.99 10.13
C GLU A 228 -10.55 -11.18 10.71
N ALA A 229 -10.28 -9.96 11.18
CA ALA A 229 -11.34 -9.07 11.63
C ALA A 229 -12.32 -8.72 10.49
N ALA A 230 -11.87 -8.56 9.24
CA ALA A 230 -12.76 -8.39 8.09
C ALA A 230 -13.58 -9.66 7.77
N ARG A 231 -13.02 -10.86 7.94
CA ARG A 231 -13.75 -12.13 7.74
C ARG A 231 -14.74 -12.44 8.85
N PHE A 232 -14.37 -12.15 10.10
CA PHE A 232 -15.11 -12.57 11.29
C PHE A 232 -15.50 -11.36 12.12
N LYS A 233 -16.80 -11.03 12.10
CA LYS A 233 -17.35 -9.99 12.97
C LYS A 233 -17.09 -10.27 14.45
N TYR A 234 -17.00 -11.54 14.85
CA TYR A 234 -16.58 -11.94 16.19
C TYR A 234 -15.21 -11.37 16.60
N ILE A 235 -14.21 -11.38 15.70
CA ILE A 235 -12.87 -10.84 15.97
C ILE A 235 -12.92 -9.31 16.01
N GLU A 236 -13.69 -8.69 15.11
CA GLU A 236 -13.94 -7.24 15.18
C GLU A 236 -14.54 -6.87 16.55
N ASP A 237 -15.62 -7.54 16.96
CA ASP A 237 -16.35 -7.24 18.19
C ASP A 237 -15.46 -7.45 19.43
N LEU A 238 -14.65 -8.52 19.49
CA LEU A 238 -13.66 -8.70 20.56
C LEU A 238 -12.70 -7.52 20.68
N VAL A 239 -12.21 -7.00 19.56
CA VAL A 239 -11.35 -5.80 19.53
C VAL A 239 -12.11 -4.56 19.98
N LEU A 240 -13.36 -4.38 19.58
CA LEU A 240 -14.19 -3.23 19.96
C LEU A 240 -14.54 -3.23 21.45
N ASP A 241 -14.80 -4.40 22.03
CA ASP A 241 -15.15 -4.54 23.44
C ASP A 241 -13.95 -4.22 24.35
N ASN A 242 -12.73 -4.44 23.85
CA ASN A 242 -11.48 -4.20 24.59
C ASN A 242 -10.68 -3.01 24.03
N PHE A 243 -11.29 -2.17 23.20
CA PHE A 243 -10.58 -1.14 22.43
C PHE A 243 -9.83 -0.12 23.29
N ASP A 244 -10.42 0.25 24.42
CA ASP A 244 -9.92 1.29 25.33
C ASP A 244 -9.12 0.70 26.49
N THR A 245 -9.11 -0.62 26.66
CA THR A 245 -8.43 -1.26 27.77
C THR A 245 -6.93 -1.40 27.46
N GLU A 246 -6.11 -1.41 28.51
CA GLU A 246 -4.71 -1.86 28.41
C GLU A 246 -4.60 -3.39 28.42
N LYS A 247 -5.74 -4.09 28.58
CA LYS A 247 -5.77 -5.55 28.65
C LYS A 247 -5.61 -6.13 27.27
N GLU A 248 -4.53 -6.88 27.11
CA GLU A 248 -4.29 -7.72 25.94
C GLU A 248 -5.30 -8.87 25.96
N ILE A 249 -6.05 -9.04 24.87
CA ILE A 249 -7.01 -10.14 24.60
C ILE A 249 -6.46 -11.08 23.56
#